data_AF-A0A3A5H5A3-F1
#
_entry.id   AF-A0A3A5H5A3-F1
#
_cell.length_a   1.000
_cell.length_b   1.000
_cell.length_c   1.000
_cell.angle_alpha   90.00
_cell.angle_beta   90.00
_cell.angle_gamma   90.00
#
_symmetry.space_group_name_H-M   'P 1'
#
loop_
_entity.id
_entity.type
_entity.pdbx_description
1 polymer ?
#
loop_
_entity_poly.entity_id
_entity_poly.type
_entity_poly.pdbx_seq_one_letter_code
_entity_poly.pdbx_strand_id
1 'polypeptide(L)'
;MKRPALALLALGLVLTLAVTQRADGDRVAPAQDAARTVAAGERTADGVLPRPHIFDGRVLVAYYGTAGTGALGVLGETSPAKAIARVKRAAAPFARNGLPAQPVFELIVTVADAHPGKDGDYNHDIRPAAVRPWVDAAREAGALLVLDIQTGRADFPSVAKRWEWALREPHVGLAIDPEWRMGPGQVPGRVIGSVSAWEVNLTSRWLEELTARRGLPEKIFMVHQFRSSMIRNIGAVRARPHLASVQHIDGFGTPGQKLATYRAVARPDLFHMGFKLFYDEDVRRMSAAQVLRIRPRVDFVSFQ
;
A
#
# COMPACT_ATOMS: atom_id res chain seq x y z
N MET A 1 -34.49 -16.31 -5.95
CA MET A 1 -33.58 -16.75 -4.86
C MET A 1 -32.78 -17.96 -5.32
N LYS A 2 -31.56 -17.77 -5.87
CA LYS A 2 -30.44 -18.74 -5.83
C LYS A 2 -29.16 -17.91 -6.07
N ARG A 3 -28.26 -17.87 -5.09
CA ARG A 3 -26.90 -17.34 -5.25
C ARG A 3 -26.02 -18.44 -5.83
N PRO A 4 -25.18 -18.22 -6.85
CA PRO A 4 -24.08 -19.13 -7.13
C PRO A 4 -22.84 -18.72 -6.32
N ALA A 5 -22.27 -19.71 -5.66
CA ALA A 5 -20.95 -19.65 -5.04
C ALA A 5 -19.87 -19.52 -6.14
N LEU A 6 -18.88 -18.67 -5.92
CA LEU A 6 -17.67 -18.62 -6.75
C LEU A 6 -16.75 -19.77 -6.35
N ALA A 7 -16.61 -20.72 -7.26
CA ALA A 7 -15.62 -21.78 -7.21
C ALA A 7 -14.28 -21.27 -7.77
N LEU A 8 -13.20 -21.63 -7.06
CA LEU A 8 -11.82 -21.58 -7.53
C LEU A 8 -11.65 -22.42 -8.80
N LEU A 9 -10.87 -21.92 -9.77
CA LEU A 9 -10.28 -22.76 -10.80
C LEU A 9 -8.86 -22.32 -11.15
N ALA A 10 -7.98 -23.32 -11.20
CA ALA A 10 -6.57 -23.28 -11.56
C ALA A 10 -6.37 -23.80 -13.00
N LEU A 11 -5.14 -23.63 -13.51
CA LEU A 11 -4.56 -24.08 -14.80
C LEU A 11 -5.08 -23.33 -16.04
N GLY A 12 -4.28 -22.87 -17.01
CA GLY A 12 -2.86 -23.06 -17.32
C GLY A 12 -2.73 -23.21 -18.84
N LEU A 13 -1.95 -22.38 -19.53
CA LEU A 13 -1.32 -22.74 -20.81
C LEU A 13 -0.22 -21.74 -21.22
N VAL A 14 0.93 -22.31 -21.56
CA VAL A 14 2.11 -21.66 -22.14
C VAL A 14 1.87 -21.49 -23.64
N LEU A 15 2.15 -20.30 -24.19
CA LEU A 15 2.36 -20.12 -25.62
C LEU A 15 3.63 -19.29 -25.87
N THR A 16 4.60 -19.92 -26.51
CA THR A 16 5.84 -19.36 -27.04
C THR A 16 5.56 -18.63 -28.34
N LEU A 17 6.01 -17.38 -28.46
CA LEU A 17 6.10 -16.69 -29.75
C LEU A 17 7.46 -16.01 -29.83
N ALA A 18 8.30 -16.53 -30.73
CA ALA A 18 9.55 -15.95 -31.15
C ALA A 18 9.27 -14.79 -32.11
N VAL A 19 9.89 -13.63 -31.87
CA VAL A 19 9.98 -12.55 -32.85
C VAL A 19 11.43 -12.07 -32.91
N THR A 20 11.98 -12.18 -34.11
CA THR A 20 13.29 -11.72 -34.56
C THR A 20 13.41 -10.20 -34.50
N GLN A 21 14.49 -9.67 -33.91
CA GLN A 21 14.90 -8.26 -34.07
C GLN A 21 16.18 -8.19 -34.90
N ARG A 22 16.19 -7.27 -35.88
CA ARG A 22 17.37 -6.78 -36.58
C ARG A 22 17.60 -5.32 -36.19
N ALA A 23 18.88 -4.96 -36.12
CA ALA A 23 19.45 -3.74 -35.61
C ALA A 23 19.36 -2.55 -36.58
N ASP A 24 19.37 -1.34 -36.02
CA ASP A 24 20.31 -0.22 -36.24
C ASP A 24 19.68 1.00 -35.54
N GLY A 25 20.35 1.78 -34.71
CA GLY A 25 21.65 2.41 -34.91
C GLY A 25 21.40 3.90 -35.05
N ASP A 26 21.60 4.69 -33.99
CA ASP A 26 22.31 5.96 -34.10
C ASP A 26 22.58 6.63 -32.75
N ARG A 27 23.82 7.10 -32.63
CA ARG A 27 24.41 7.82 -31.50
C ARG A 27 24.19 9.32 -31.69
N VAL A 28 23.77 10.01 -30.63
CA VAL A 28 23.95 11.47 -30.52
C VAL A 28 24.61 11.78 -29.17
N ALA A 29 25.70 12.55 -29.25
CA ALA A 29 26.56 12.99 -28.15
C ALA A 29 25.97 14.23 -27.41
N PRO A 30 26.52 14.65 -26.25
CA PRO A 30 25.74 15.17 -25.12
C PRO A 30 25.56 16.70 -25.10
N ALA A 31 24.41 17.15 -24.61
CA ALA A 31 24.18 18.54 -24.22
C ALA A 31 24.54 18.75 -22.74
N GLN A 32 25.78 19.19 -22.51
CA GLN A 32 26.19 19.83 -21.26
C GLN A 32 25.69 21.28 -21.27
N ASP A 33 24.48 21.58 -20.75
CA ASP A 33 24.18 22.92 -20.19
C ASP A 33 22.82 23.02 -19.44
N ALA A 34 22.63 22.26 -18.36
CA ALA A 34 21.50 22.47 -17.45
C ALA A 34 21.88 22.43 -15.96
N ALA A 35 23.18 22.43 -15.66
CA ALA A 35 23.73 22.37 -14.31
C ALA A 35 24.06 23.78 -13.79
N ARG A 36 23.06 24.66 -13.70
CA ARG A 36 23.13 25.89 -12.91
C ARG A 36 21.75 26.53 -12.90
N THR A 37 20.91 26.13 -11.95
CA THR A 37 20.03 26.98 -11.12
C THR A 37 19.24 26.05 -10.20
N VAL A 38 19.88 25.58 -9.12
CA VAL A 38 19.15 25.12 -7.93
C VAL A 38 19.65 26.02 -6.81
N ALA A 39 18.90 27.10 -6.60
CA ALA A 39 19.19 28.08 -5.58
C ALA A 39 19.06 27.45 -4.19
N ALA A 40 20.10 27.71 -3.39
CA ALA A 40 20.21 27.62 -1.94
C ALA A 40 18.94 27.26 -1.16
N GLY A 41 18.89 26.03 -0.62
CA GLY A 41 18.02 25.69 0.51
C GLY A 41 18.60 26.23 1.81
N GLU A 42 17.77 26.93 2.59
CA GLU A 42 18.08 27.36 3.95
C GLU A 42 18.42 26.14 4.83
N ARG A 43 19.62 26.15 5.42
CA ARG A 43 20.00 25.18 6.45
C ARG A 43 19.33 25.58 7.76
N THR A 44 18.54 24.70 8.34
CA THR A 44 18.15 24.84 9.75
C THR A 44 19.34 24.49 10.65
N ALA A 45 19.29 24.94 11.92
CA ALA A 45 20.39 24.92 12.89
C ALA A 45 21.05 23.55 13.14
N ASP A 46 20.43 22.45 12.69
CA ASP A 46 20.94 21.08 12.84
C ASP A 46 21.57 20.50 11.56
N GLY A 47 21.73 21.29 10.49
CA GLY A 47 22.39 20.85 9.25
C GLY A 47 21.63 19.78 8.45
N VAL A 48 20.41 19.42 8.87
CA VAL A 48 19.51 18.53 8.16
C VAL A 48 18.62 19.38 7.25
N LEU A 49 18.82 19.26 5.93
CA LEU A 49 17.83 19.79 4.97
C LEU A 49 16.45 19.20 5.34
N PRO A 50 15.38 20.01 5.42
CA PRO A 50 14.04 19.49 5.68
C PRO A 50 13.73 18.41 4.65
N ARG A 51 13.54 17.18 5.12
CA ARG A 51 13.17 16.05 4.25
C ARG A 51 11.71 16.29 3.83
N PRO A 52 11.38 16.29 2.53
CA PRO A 52 10.00 16.49 2.11
C PRO A 52 9.13 15.36 2.66
N HIS A 53 8.03 15.72 3.35
CA HIS A 53 7.06 14.76 3.86
C HIS A 53 6.31 14.06 2.72
N ILE A 54 5.93 12.80 2.89
CA ILE A 54 5.34 11.96 1.84
C ILE A 54 4.08 12.59 1.25
N PHE A 55 3.24 13.26 2.07
CA PHE A 55 1.95 13.83 1.64
C PHE A 55 2.02 15.32 1.23
N ASP A 56 3.20 15.95 1.27
CA ASP A 56 3.40 17.39 1.08
C ASP A 56 2.80 17.90 -0.25
N GLY A 57 1.60 18.48 -0.16
CA GLY A 57 0.86 19.04 -1.30
C GLY A 57 0.37 18.01 -2.35
N ARG A 58 0.36 16.72 -2.05
CA ARG A 58 0.00 15.65 -3.01
C ARG A 58 -0.95 14.61 -2.43
N VAL A 59 -1.59 13.85 -3.31
CA VAL A 59 -2.31 12.61 -2.98
C VAL A 59 -1.48 11.42 -3.43
N LEU A 60 -1.50 10.36 -2.64
CA LEU A 60 -0.93 9.08 -3.04
C LEU A 60 -2.02 8.25 -3.68
N VAL A 61 -1.75 7.72 -4.88
CA VAL A 61 -2.71 6.89 -5.62
C VAL A 61 -2.09 5.53 -5.83
N ALA A 62 -2.68 4.51 -5.20
CA ALA A 62 -2.18 3.17 -5.16
C ALA A 62 -3.02 2.21 -6.00
N TYR A 63 -2.35 1.19 -6.53
CA TYR A 63 -2.99 -0.05 -6.95
C TYR A 63 -2.69 -1.14 -5.92
N TYR A 64 -3.72 -1.87 -5.53
CA TYR A 64 -3.68 -2.92 -4.53
C TYR A 64 -3.63 -4.32 -5.16
N GLY A 65 -2.92 -5.25 -4.53
CA GLY A 65 -3.08 -6.68 -4.77
C GLY A 65 -1.83 -7.49 -4.51
N THR A 66 -1.75 -8.74 -4.99
CA THR A 66 -0.57 -9.60 -4.81
C THR A 66 0.08 -9.97 -6.14
N ALA A 67 1.34 -10.39 -6.11
CA ALA A 67 2.03 -10.87 -7.30
C ALA A 67 1.50 -12.26 -7.73
N GLY A 68 1.22 -12.42 -9.02
CA GLY A 68 0.96 -13.74 -9.62
C GLY A 68 -0.50 -14.21 -9.64
N THR A 69 -1.44 -13.45 -9.07
CA THR A 69 -2.88 -13.73 -9.22
C THR A 69 -3.72 -12.46 -9.13
N GLY A 70 -4.61 -12.26 -10.10
CA GLY A 70 -5.60 -11.16 -10.08
C GLY A 70 -6.69 -11.34 -9.03
N ALA A 71 -6.83 -12.51 -8.43
CA ALA A 71 -7.89 -12.80 -7.46
C ALA A 71 -7.80 -11.97 -6.16
N LEU A 72 -6.65 -11.35 -5.89
CA LEU A 72 -6.41 -10.53 -4.70
C LEU A 72 -6.17 -9.05 -5.05
N GLY A 73 -6.49 -8.61 -6.27
CA GLY A 73 -6.45 -7.21 -6.68
C GLY A 73 -5.66 -6.96 -7.96
N VAL A 74 -5.82 -5.76 -8.50
CA VAL A 74 -5.33 -5.32 -9.82
C VAL A 74 -3.82 -5.49 -10.06
N LEU A 75 -2.99 -5.50 -9.02
CA LEU A 75 -1.54 -5.70 -9.19
C LEU A 75 -1.23 -7.08 -9.77
N GLY A 76 -1.99 -8.12 -9.39
CA GLY A 76 -1.72 -9.49 -9.82
C GLY A 76 -2.17 -9.83 -11.24
N GLU A 77 -2.92 -8.94 -11.88
CA GLU A 77 -3.38 -9.09 -13.26
C GLU A 77 -2.29 -8.77 -14.30
N THR A 78 -1.16 -8.20 -13.88
CA THR A 78 -0.19 -7.66 -14.81
C THR A 78 1.24 -7.66 -14.27
N SER A 79 2.21 -7.34 -15.12
CA SER A 79 3.61 -7.22 -14.70
C SER A 79 3.87 -5.87 -14.03
N PRO A 80 4.91 -5.74 -13.18
CA PRO A 80 5.23 -4.48 -12.49
C PRO A 80 5.36 -3.28 -13.45
N ALA A 81 6.04 -3.45 -14.59
CA ALA A 81 6.20 -2.40 -15.59
C ALA A 81 4.85 -1.93 -16.17
N LYS A 82 3.94 -2.86 -16.46
CA LYS A 82 2.58 -2.52 -16.93
C LYS A 82 1.74 -1.91 -15.82
N ALA A 83 1.91 -2.37 -14.58
CA ALA A 83 1.22 -1.83 -13.41
C ALA A 83 1.56 -0.35 -13.20
N ILE A 84 2.83 0.08 -13.37
CA ILE A 84 3.25 1.49 -13.29
C ILE A 84 2.42 2.35 -14.25
N ALA A 85 2.30 1.93 -15.51
CA ALA A 85 1.53 2.67 -16.51
C ALA A 85 0.03 2.72 -16.15
N ARG A 86 -0.54 1.64 -15.59
CA ARG A 86 -1.94 1.60 -15.18
C ARG A 86 -2.20 2.51 -13.98
N VAL A 87 -1.38 2.46 -12.92
CA VAL A 87 -1.58 3.30 -11.74
C VAL A 87 -1.38 4.79 -12.07
N LYS A 88 -0.45 5.15 -12.97
CA LYS A 88 -0.31 6.53 -13.48
C LYS A 88 -1.59 7.02 -14.19
N ARG A 89 -2.27 6.13 -14.94
CA ARG A 89 -3.57 6.47 -15.55
C ARG A 89 -4.67 6.64 -14.50
N ALA A 90 -4.72 5.81 -13.47
CA ALA A 90 -5.67 5.96 -12.36
C ALA A 90 -5.40 7.22 -11.51
N ALA A 91 -4.13 7.65 -11.44
CA ALA A 91 -3.70 8.86 -10.74
C ALA A 91 -4.01 10.16 -11.51
N ALA A 92 -4.02 10.13 -12.85
CA ALA A 92 -4.20 11.33 -13.67
C ALA A 92 -5.48 12.14 -13.38
N PRO A 93 -6.65 11.52 -13.10
CA PRO A 93 -7.84 12.26 -12.68
C PRO A 93 -7.64 13.10 -11.41
N PHE A 94 -6.81 12.67 -10.44
CA PHE A 94 -6.55 13.46 -9.23
C PHE A 94 -5.72 14.70 -9.55
N ALA A 95 -4.67 14.56 -10.36
CA ALA A 95 -3.87 15.68 -10.83
C ALA A 95 -4.70 16.71 -11.61
N ARG A 96 -5.62 16.26 -12.47
CA ARG A 96 -6.56 17.13 -13.20
C ARG A 96 -7.53 17.89 -12.27
N ASN A 97 -7.75 17.39 -11.07
CA ASN A 97 -8.58 18.04 -10.05
C ASN A 97 -7.73 18.87 -9.06
N GLY A 98 -6.52 19.29 -9.47
CA GLY A 98 -5.70 20.25 -8.76
C GLY A 98 -4.82 19.68 -7.66
N LEU A 99 -4.67 18.34 -7.58
CA LEU A 99 -3.81 17.70 -6.59
C LEU A 99 -2.81 16.75 -7.24
N PRO A 100 -1.51 17.07 -7.28
CA PRO A 100 -0.47 16.17 -7.78
C PRO A 100 -0.60 14.78 -7.18
N ALA A 101 -0.43 13.75 -8.01
CA ALA A 101 -0.66 12.38 -7.61
C ALA A 101 0.63 11.56 -7.72
N GLN A 102 1.05 10.98 -6.59
CA GLN A 102 2.21 10.10 -6.49
C GLN A 102 1.76 8.64 -6.66
N PRO A 103 2.23 7.91 -7.69
CA PRO A 103 1.91 6.50 -7.84
C PRO A 103 2.48 5.65 -6.71
N VAL A 104 1.69 4.67 -6.27
CA VAL A 104 2.05 3.70 -5.23
C VAL A 104 1.64 2.29 -5.67
N PHE A 105 2.42 1.29 -5.29
CA PHE A 105 1.97 -0.09 -5.26
C PHE A 105 1.69 -0.49 -3.83
N GLU A 106 0.54 -1.07 -3.57
CA GLU A 106 0.19 -1.66 -2.28
C GLU A 106 0.13 -3.18 -2.47
N LEU A 107 1.26 -3.83 -2.19
CA LEU A 107 1.52 -5.22 -2.57
C LEU A 107 1.37 -6.13 -1.36
N ILE A 108 0.37 -7.01 -1.38
CA ILE A 108 0.23 -8.09 -0.39
C ILE A 108 1.41 -9.03 -0.54
N VAL A 109 2.24 -9.09 0.49
CA VAL A 109 3.42 -9.97 0.55
C VAL A 109 3.25 -11.13 1.51
N THR A 110 2.37 -11.00 2.50
CA THR A 110 1.94 -12.10 3.36
C THR A 110 0.42 -12.23 3.24
N VAL A 111 -0.05 -13.41 2.85
CA VAL A 111 -1.47 -13.68 2.57
C VAL A 111 -2.04 -14.55 3.69
N ALA A 112 -3.21 -14.18 4.20
CA ALA A 112 -3.91 -15.00 5.19
C ALA A 112 -4.63 -16.18 4.52
N ASP A 113 -4.53 -17.36 5.14
CA ASP A 113 -5.04 -18.61 4.60
C ASP A 113 -6.24 -19.14 5.38
N ALA A 114 -7.16 -19.80 4.69
CA ALA A 114 -8.28 -20.50 5.33
C ALA A 114 -7.84 -21.76 6.11
N HIS A 115 -6.62 -22.24 5.88
CA HIS A 115 -6.07 -23.47 6.47
C HIS A 115 -4.72 -23.16 7.13
N PRO A 116 -4.37 -23.87 8.23
CA PRO A 116 -3.10 -23.66 8.90
C PRO A 116 -1.94 -24.14 8.02
N GLY A 117 -0.87 -23.35 7.97
CA GLY A 117 0.46 -23.79 7.55
C GLY A 117 1.12 -24.70 8.57
N LYS A 118 2.40 -25.01 8.37
CA LYS A 118 3.18 -25.93 9.24
C LYS A 118 3.36 -25.40 10.67
N ASP A 119 3.39 -24.09 10.83
CA ASP A 119 3.49 -23.35 12.09
C ASP A 119 2.12 -23.00 12.70
N GLY A 120 1.02 -23.35 12.00
CA GLY A 120 -0.34 -23.14 12.50
C GLY A 120 -0.79 -21.68 12.51
N ASP A 121 -0.08 -20.79 11.82
CA ASP A 121 -0.32 -19.34 11.88
C ASP A 121 -1.38 -18.85 10.87
N TYR A 122 -1.83 -19.71 9.94
CA TYR A 122 -2.82 -19.37 8.90
C TYR A 122 -2.38 -18.22 7.99
N ASN A 123 -1.10 -18.14 7.65
CA ASN A 123 -0.64 -17.32 6.54
C ASN A 123 0.48 -18.01 5.75
N HIS A 124 0.79 -17.42 4.59
CA HIS A 124 2.02 -17.70 3.88
C HIS A 124 2.61 -16.42 3.27
N ASP A 125 3.94 -16.39 3.16
CA ASP A 125 4.65 -15.35 2.42
C ASP A 125 4.69 -15.71 0.93
N ILE A 126 4.46 -14.73 0.06
CA ILE A 126 4.82 -14.89 -1.35
C ILE A 126 6.35 -14.95 -1.47
N ARG A 127 6.85 -15.60 -2.52
CA ARG A 127 8.31 -15.78 -2.68
C ARG A 127 9.01 -14.42 -2.82
N PRO A 128 10.14 -14.15 -2.15
CA PRO A 128 10.90 -12.90 -2.32
C PRO A 128 11.27 -12.59 -3.78
N ALA A 129 11.52 -13.63 -4.59
CA ALA A 129 11.77 -13.49 -6.03
C ALA A 129 10.59 -12.89 -6.82
N ALA A 130 9.35 -13.04 -6.32
CA ALA A 130 8.17 -12.39 -6.89
C ALA A 130 8.03 -10.93 -6.44
N VAL A 131 8.62 -10.55 -5.30
CA VAL A 131 8.55 -9.18 -4.72
C VAL A 131 9.65 -8.27 -5.26
N ARG A 132 10.86 -8.78 -5.50
CA ARG A 132 12.00 -7.99 -6.01
C ARG A 132 11.65 -7.16 -7.26
N PRO A 133 10.98 -7.71 -8.29
CA PRO A 133 10.60 -6.92 -9.47
C PRO A 133 9.68 -5.74 -9.16
N TRP A 134 8.84 -5.82 -8.12
CA TRP A 134 7.97 -4.71 -7.70
C TRP A 134 8.76 -3.63 -6.97
N VAL A 135 9.71 -4.02 -6.12
CA VAL A 135 10.66 -3.11 -5.46
C VAL A 135 11.45 -2.33 -6.51
N ASP A 136 12.02 -3.02 -7.50
CA ASP A 136 12.82 -2.40 -8.56
C ASP A 136 11.97 -1.49 -9.48
N ALA A 137 10.80 -1.97 -9.92
CA ALA A 137 9.92 -1.17 -10.77
C ALA A 137 9.43 0.11 -10.06
N ALA A 138 9.17 0.05 -8.75
CA ALA A 138 8.80 1.23 -7.98
C ALA A 138 9.97 2.23 -7.91
N ARG A 139 11.18 1.75 -7.63
CA ARG A 139 12.42 2.57 -7.60
C ARG A 139 12.66 3.27 -8.94
N GLU A 140 12.65 2.51 -10.03
CA GLU A 140 12.92 3.01 -11.39
C GLU A 140 11.88 4.05 -11.85
N ALA A 141 10.62 3.87 -11.45
CA ALA A 141 9.54 4.76 -11.82
C ALA A 141 9.37 5.97 -10.89
N GLY A 142 10.17 6.07 -9.81
CA GLY A 142 9.97 7.04 -8.74
C GLY A 142 8.63 6.86 -8.02
N ALA A 143 8.08 5.64 -8.00
CA ALA A 143 6.88 5.27 -7.28
C ALA A 143 7.20 4.78 -5.87
N LEU A 144 6.20 4.77 -4.98
CA LEU A 144 6.32 4.14 -3.67
C LEU A 144 5.81 2.71 -3.73
N LEU A 145 6.27 1.87 -2.81
CA LEU A 145 5.75 0.53 -2.58
C LEU A 145 5.38 0.40 -1.11
N VAL A 146 4.19 -0.09 -0.80
CA VAL A 146 3.72 -0.40 0.54
C VAL A 146 3.55 -1.91 0.60
N LEU A 147 4.32 -2.58 1.45
CA LEU A 147 4.18 -4.01 1.66
C LEU A 147 3.00 -4.25 2.59
N ASP A 148 2.04 -5.05 2.16
CA ASP A 148 0.83 -5.33 2.91
C ASP A 148 0.91 -6.76 3.50
N ILE A 149 0.59 -6.89 4.80
CA ILE A 149 0.74 -8.14 5.54
C ILE A 149 -0.55 -8.56 6.25
N GLN A 150 -1.00 -9.76 5.88
CA GLN A 150 -2.17 -10.43 6.43
C GLN A 150 -1.70 -11.58 7.33
N THR A 151 -1.56 -11.30 8.62
CA THR A 151 -0.70 -12.13 9.49
C THR A 151 -1.36 -13.38 10.04
N GLY A 152 -2.65 -13.59 9.82
CA GLY A 152 -3.36 -14.69 10.47
C GLY A 152 -3.17 -14.62 11.99
N ARG A 153 -2.72 -15.70 12.60
CA ARG A 153 -2.47 -15.82 14.03
C ARG A 153 -1.10 -15.29 14.48
N ALA A 154 -0.17 -15.05 13.56
CA ALA A 154 1.10 -14.43 13.89
C ALA A 154 0.91 -12.94 14.26
N ASP A 155 1.81 -12.40 15.09
CA ASP A 155 1.84 -10.97 15.40
C ASP A 155 2.46 -10.15 14.26
N PHE A 156 2.01 -8.89 14.12
CA PHE A 156 2.50 -7.99 13.07
C PHE A 156 4.02 -7.76 13.11
N PRO A 157 4.66 -7.48 14.26
CA PRO A 157 6.11 -7.29 14.30
C PRO A 157 6.91 -8.50 13.79
N SER A 158 6.50 -9.72 14.14
CA SER A 158 7.17 -10.95 13.69
C SER A 158 7.10 -11.11 12.18
N VAL A 159 5.93 -10.91 11.57
CA VAL A 159 5.76 -10.99 10.11
C VAL A 159 6.48 -9.87 9.39
N ALA A 160 6.39 -8.62 9.88
CA ALA A 160 7.04 -7.47 9.26
C ALA A 160 8.58 -7.64 9.19
N LYS A 161 9.19 -8.25 10.21
CA LYS A 161 10.63 -8.55 10.23
C LYS A 161 11.08 -9.53 9.13
N ARG A 162 10.20 -10.42 8.66
CA ARG A 162 10.50 -11.31 7.51
C ARG A 162 10.77 -10.51 6.24
N TRP A 163 10.17 -9.33 6.14
CA TRP A 163 10.27 -8.40 5.02
C TRP A 163 11.27 -7.27 5.22
N GLU A 164 12.11 -7.33 6.27
CA GLU A 164 13.09 -6.28 6.56
C GLU A 164 14.03 -6.00 5.38
N TRP A 165 14.37 -7.02 4.58
CA TRP A 165 15.21 -6.86 3.40
C TRP A 165 14.63 -5.84 2.39
N ALA A 166 13.31 -5.80 2.23
CA ALA A 166 12.62 -4.87 1.33
C ALA A 166 12.31 -3.55 2.05
N LEU A 167 11.96 -3.58 3.34
CA LEU A 167 11.68 -2.38 4.14
C LEU A 167 12.93 -1.49 4.35
N ARG A 168 14.12 -2.03 4.13
CA ARG A 168 15.38 -1.27 4.08
C ARG A 168 15.52 -0.39 2.84
N GLU A 169 14.70 -0.58 1.81
CA GLU A 169 14.70 0.26 0.61
C GLU A 169 14.03 1.61 0.90
N PRO A 170 14.54 2.74 0.39
CA PRO A 170 14.03 4.08 0.73
C PRO A 170 12.54 4.28 0.42
N HIS A 171 12.07 3.78 -0.73
CA HIS A 171 10.72 3.97 -1.26
C HIS A 171 9.70 2.93 -0.78
N VAL A 172 10.07 2.06 0.18
CA VAL A 172 9.23 0.96 0.66
C VAL A 172 8.68 1.24 2.06
N GLY A 173 7.36 1.25 2.20
CA GLY A 173 6.60 1.32 3.46
C GLY A 173 5.91 0.01 3.82
N LEU A 174 5.11 0.03 4.89
CA LEU A 174 4.41 -1.14 5.43
C LEU A 174 2.93 -0.81 5.68
N ALA A 175 2.04 -1.69 5.26
CA ALA A 175 0.64 -1.76 5.65
C ALA A 175 0.42 -2.99 6.55
N ILE A 176 -0.46 -2.85 7.53
CA ILE A 176 -0.94 -3.96 8.36
C ILE A 176 -2.45 -4.09 8.22
N ASP A 177 -2.92 -5.34 8.23
CA ASP A 177 -4.34 -5.66 8.01
C ASP A 177 -4.98 -6.26 9.27
N PRO A 178 -5.51 -5.41 10.18
CA PRO A 178 -6.21 -5.88 11.36
C PRO A 178 -7.34 -6.88 11.11
N GLU A 179 -8.01 -6.83 9.94
CA GLU A 179 -9.07 -7.78 9.58
C GLU A 179 -8.56 -9.21 9.44
N TRP A 180 -7.27 -9.39 9.15
CA TRP A 180 -6.62 -10.68 9.00
C TRP A 180 -5.84 -11.10 10.27
N ARG A 181 -5.81 -10.26 11.31
CA ARG A 181 -5.17 -10.56 12.60
C ARG A 181 -6.08 -11.41 13.50
N MET A 182 -5.80 -12.70 13.57
CA MET A 182 -6.60 -13.73 14.25
C MET A 182 -6.11 -14.02 15.67
N GLY A 183 -7.04 -14.06 16.62
CA GLY A 183 -6.82 -14.60 17.96
C GLY A 183 -6.76 -16.14 18.00
N PRO A 184 -6.52 -16.72 19.19
CA PRO A 184 -6.55 -18.16 19.39
C PRO A 184 -7.88 -18.78 18.92
N GLY A 185 -7.80 -19.88 18.16
CA GLY A 185 -8.96 -20.59 17.62
C GLY A 185 -9.68 -19.90 16.45
N GLN A 186 -9.37 -18.65 16.13
CA GLN A 186 -9.94 -17.93 14.99
C GLN A 186 -9.29 -18.36 13.67
N VAL A 187 -10.05 -18.28 12.59
CA VAL A 187 -9.63 -18.69 11.24
C VAL A 187 -9.90 -17.54 10.28
N PRO A 188 -8.91 -17.11 9.47
CA PRO A 188 -9.11 -16.10 8.43
C PRO A 188 -10.34 -16.38 7.56
N GLY A 189 -11.06 -15.31 7.21
CA GLY A 189 -12.25 -15.38 6.37
C GLY A 189 -13.52 -15.93 7.06
N ARG A 190 -13.42 -16.49 8.28
CA ARG A 190 -14.61 -16.87 9.09
C ARG A 190 -15.04 -15.77 10.05
N VAL A 191 -14.09 -14.97 10.51
CA VAL A 191 -14.30 -13.83 11.40
C VAL A 191 -13.45 -12.66 10.92
N ILE A 192 -13.84 -11.45 11.32
CA ILE A 192 -13.00 -10.26 11.15
C ILE A 192 -12.06 -10.18 12.36
N GLY A 193 -10.78 -10.07 12.07
CA GLY A 193 -9.71 -9.95 13.05
C GLY A 193 -9.76 -8.67 13.88
N SER A 194 -8.87 -8.61 14.86
CA SER A 194 -8.71 -7.44 15.71
C SER A 194 -7.29 -7.38 16.29
N VAL A 195 -6.77 -6.17 16.39
CA VAL A 195 -5.49 -5.87 17.01
C VAL A 195 -5.70 -4.81 18.10
N SER A 196 -4.79 -4.75 19.07
CA SER A 196 -4.75 -3.64 20.02
C SER A 196 -3.79 -2.54 19.54
N ALA A 197 -4.02 -1.29 19.96
CA ALA A 197 -3.06 -0.21 19.70
C ALA A 197 -1.64 -0.51 20.24
N TRP A 198 -1.51 -1.40 21.24
CA TRP A 198 -0.20 -1.83 21.71
C TRP A 198 0.61 -2.57 20.63
N GLU A 199 0.01 -3.53 19.94
CA GLU A 199 0.70 -4.28 18.88
C GLU A 199 0.94 -3.38 17.64
N VAL A 200 0.00 -2.50 17.30
CA VAL A 200 0.21 -1.45 16.28
C VAL A 200 1.43 -0.58 16.63
N ASN A 201 1.54 -0.16 17.90
CA ASN A 201 2.66 0.63 18.39
C ASN A 201 3.99 -0.13 18.43
N LEU A 202 3.97 -1.45 18.65
CA LEU A 202 5.17 -2.28 18.54
C LEU A 202 5.67 -2.35 17.10
N THR A 203 4.76 -2.57 16.15
CA THR A 203 5.10 -2.60 14.72
C THR A 203 5.61 -1.24 14.25
N SER A 204 4.91 -0.16 14.58
CA SER A 204 5.33 1.19 14.19
C SER A 204 6.64 1.60 14.85
N ARG A 205 6.88 1.20 16.11
CA ARG A 205 8.16 1.43 16.79
C ARG A 205 9.30 0.70 16.06
N TRP A 206 9.11 -0.57 15.73
CA TRP A 206 10.15 -1.34 15.05
C TRP A 206 10.50 -0.74 13.68
N LEU A 207 9.49 -0.34 12.90
CA LEU A 207 9.70 0.31 11.60
C LEU A 207 10.36 1.69 11.73
N GLU A 208 9.93 2.49 12.72
CA GLU A 208 10.56 3.77 13.07
C GLU A 208 12.05 3.59 13.38
N GLU A 209 12.39 2.64 14.26
CA GLU A 209 13.78 2.40 14.61
C GLU A 209 14.60 1.86 13.43
N LEU A 210 14.01 1.01 12.56
CA LEU A 210 14.67 0.58 11.32
C LEU A 210 14.97 1.78 10.42
N THR A 211 13.99 2.67 10.26
CA THR A 211 14.08 3.87 9.41
C THR A 211 15.16 4.82 9.92
N ALA A 212 15.14 5.12 11.22
CA ALA A 212 16.11 5.99 11.87
C ALA A 212 17.54 5.40 11.84
N ARG A 213 17.73 4.14 12.24
CA ARG A 213 19.06 3.50 12.26
C ARG A 213 19.71 3.41 10.88
N ARG A 214 18.91 3.38 9.82
CA ARG A 214 19.37 3.28 8.43
C ARG A 214 19.42 4.64 7.72
N GLY A 215 19.03 5.73 8.39
CA GLY A 215 18.97 7.06 7.80
C GLY A 215 17.96 7.20 6.66
N LEU A 216 16.97 6.29 6.57
CA LEU A 216 16.00 6.22 5.47
C LEU A 216 15.06 7.43 5.48
N PRO A 217 14.51 7.83 4.32
CA PRO A 217 13.46 8.85 4.27
C PRO A 217 12.22 8.40 5.06
N GLU A 218 11.30 9.34 5.29
CA GLU A 218 9.99 9.04 5.89
C GLU A 218 9.33 7.86 5.15
N LYS A 219 8.70 6.96 5.89
CA LYS A 219 8.01 5.78 5.34
C LYS A 219 6.52 5.82 5.60
N ILE A 220 5.74 5.24 4.70
CA ILE A 220 4.33 4.97 4.96
C ILE A 220 4.23 3.85 5.99
N PHE A 221 3.45 4.09 7.06
CA PHE A 221 2.95 3.05 7.94
C PHE A 221 1.43 3.07 7.91
N MET A 222 0.82 2.10 7.24
CA MET A 222 -0.61 2.06 6.99
C MET A 222 -1.30 1.03 7.88
N VAL A 223 -2.50 1.36 8.34
CA VAL A 223 -3.37 0.46 9.08
C VAL A 223 -4.75 0.45 8.43
N HIS A 224 -5.18 -0.71 7.94
CA HIS A 224 -6.49 -0.87 7.34
C HIS A 224 -7.60 -0.93 8.38
N GLN A 225 -8.74 -0.28 8.09
CA GLN A 225 -9.88 -0.28 8.99
C GLN A 225 -11.21 0.06 8.30
N PHE A 226 -12.22 -0.80 8.49
CA PHE A 226 -13.61 -0.49 8.12
C PHE A 226 -14.61 -0.73 9.27
N ARG A 227 -14.14 -1.19 10.44
CA ARG A 227 -14.91 -1.29 11.68
C ARG A 227 -14.10 -0.80 12.87
N SER A 228 -14.74 -0.08 13.80
CA SER A 228 -14.09 0.40 15.02
C SER A 228 -13.46 -0.72 15.86
N SER A 229 -14.07 -1.91 15.87
CA SER A 229 -13.61 -3.09 16.61
C SER A 229 -12.30 -3.68 16.11
N MET A 230 -11.87 -3.37 14.88
CA MET A 230 -10.63 -3.92 14.30
C MET A 230 -9.38 -3.43 15.04
N ILE A 231 -9.41 -2.21 15.59
CA ILE A 231 -8.28 -1.64 16.33
C ILE A 231 -8.78 -1.19 17.70
N ARG A 232 -8.54 -2.03 18.71
CA ARG A 232 -8.91 -1.74 20.09
C ARG A 232 -8.03 -0.64 20.65
N ASN A 233 -8.66 0.35 21.30
CA ASN A 233 -7.99 1.50 21.87
C ASN A 233 -7.17 2.32 20.85
N ILE A 234 -7.70 2.53 19.65
CA ILE A 234 -7.02 3.26 18.56
C ILE A 234 -6.47 4.63 18.98
N GLY A 235 -7.11 5.30 19.95
CA GLY A 235 -6.65 6.58 20.51
C GLY A 235 -5.29 6.53 21.19
N ALA A 236 -4.79 5.34 21.52
CA ALA A 236 -3.46 5.13 22.10
C ALA A 236 -2.36 4.84 21.05
N VAL A 237 -2.69 4.82 19.76
CA VAL A 237 -1.66 4.72 18.70
C VAL A 237 -0.82 5.98 18.70
N ARG A 238 0.50 5.81 18.64
CA ARG A 238 1.49 6.89 18.75
C ARG A 238 2.05 7.24 17.38
N ALA A 239 2.08 8.55 17.09
CA ALA A 239 2.83 9.08 15.96
C ALA A 239 4.32 8.78 16.08
N ARG A 240 5.01 8.63 14.94
CA ARG A 240 6.44 8.34 14.85
C ARG A 240 7.10 9.37 13.91
N PRO A 241 8.23 9.99 14.30
CA PRO A 241 8.83 11.08 13.52
C PRO A 241 9.21 10.72 12.08
N HIS A 242 9.60 9.48 11.80
CA HIS A 242 9.99 9.04 10.46
C HIS A 242 8.91 8.23 9.74
N LEU A 243 7.68 8.17 10.27
CA LEU A 243 6.58 7.45 9.63
C LEU A 243 5.38 8.37 9.37
N ALA A 244 4.97 8.42 8.11
CA ALA A 244 3.65 8.93 7.73
C ALA A 244 2.60 7.85 8.04
N SER A 245 1.93 7.97 9.18
CA SER A 245 0.91 7.01 9.62
C SER A 245 -0.41 7.25 8.89
N VAL A 246 -0.93 6.21 8.22
CA VAL A 246 -2.16 6.27 7.42
C VAL A 246 -3.22 5.35 8.01
N GLN A 247 -4.40 5.87 8.28
CA GLN A 247 -5.59 5.06 8.55
C GLN A 247 -6.32 4.88 7.23
N HIS A 248 -6.29 3.67 6.67
CA HIS A 248 -6.83 3.38 5.35
C HIS A 248 -8.20 2.72 5.45
N ILE A 249 -9.24 3.40 4.94
CA ILE A 249 -10.61 2.93 5.08
C ILE A 249 -10.94 1.92 3.98
N ASP A 250 -10.91 0.65 4.37
CA ASP A 250 -11.01 -0.52 3.49
C ASP A 250 -12.40 -1.18 3.54
N GLY A 251 -13.42 -0.47 3.03
CA GLY A 251 -14.79 -0.99 2.97
C GLY A 251 -15.46 -0.65 1.66
N PHE A 252 -16.26 -1.56 1.11
CA PHE A 252 -16.93 -1.42 -0.19
C PHE A 252 -18.43 -1.14 -0.05
N GLY A 253 -19.04 -0.70 -1.15
CA GLY A 253 -20.49 -0.56 -1.28
C GLY A 253 -20.91 0.69 -2.06
N THR A 254 -22.08 1.24 -1.73
CA THR A 254 -22.53 2.51 -2.30
C THR A 254 -21.71 3.68 -1.73
N PRO A 255 -21.64 4.84 -2.43
CA PRO A 255 -20.97 6.04 -1.90
C PRO A 255 -21.48 6.43 -0.51
N GLY A 256 -22.79 6.32 -0.26
CA GLY A 256 -23.36 6.62 1.05
C GLY A 256 -22.84 5.71 2.16
N GLN A 257 -22.77 4.40 1.90
CA GLN A 257 -22.22 3.42 2.86
C GLN A 257 -20.73 3.66 3.13
N LYS A 258 -19.93 3.89 2.09
CA LYS A 258 -18.50 4.16 2.25
C LYS A 258 -18.26 5.44 3.05
N LEU A 259 -19.00 6.52 2.77
CA LEU A 259 -18.92 7.76 3.53
C LEU A 259 -19.38 7.60 4.98
N ALA A 260 -20.39 6.76 5.24
CA ALA A 260 -20.82 6.44 6.60
C ALA A 260 -19.71 5.70 7.36
N THR A 261 -19.10 4.67 6.75
CA THR A 261 -17.95 3.96 7.33
C THR A 261 -16.79 4.90 7.61
N TYR A 262 -16.41 5.73 6.63
CA TYR A 262 -15.33 6.70 6.76
C TYR A 262 -15.53 7.63 7.96
N ARG A 263 -16.71 8.24 8.09
CA ARG A 263 -17.04 9.12 9.23
C ARG A 263 -17.04 8.37 10.57
N ALA A 264 -17.44 7.10 10.60
CA ALA A 264 -17.51 6.33 11.82
C ALA A 264 -16.13 5.98 12.39
N VAL A 265 -15.15 5.68 11.52
CA VAL A 265 -13.83 5.20 11.96
C VAL A 265 -12.72 6.25 11.91
N ALA A 266 -12.89 7.33 11.13
CA ALA A 266 -11.83 8.32 10.92
C ALA A 266 -11.26 8.91 12.23
N ARG A 267 -9.94 9.00 12.29
CA ARG A 267 -9.17 9.63 13.37
C ARG A 267 -8.12 10.57 12.77
N PRO A 268 -8.54 11.71 12.17
CA PRO A 268 -7.64 12.61 11.44
C PRO A 268 -6.60 13.29 12.34
N ASP A 269 -6.83 13.36 13.65
CA ASP A 269 -5.86 13.91 14.61
C ASP A 269 -4.67 12.97 14.86
N LEU A 270 -4.78 11.70 14.45
CA LEU A 270 -3.78 10.66 14.67
C LEU A 270 -3.16 10.15 13.36
N PHE A 271 -3.87 10.27 12.25
CA PHE A 271 -3.48 9.67 10.98
C PHE A 271 -3.78 10.58 9.79
N HIS A 272 -2.96 10.44 8.76
CA HIS A 272 -3.40 10.75 7.40
C HIS A 272 -4.53 9.82 7.00
N MET A 273 -5.50 10.32 6.24
CA MET A 273 -6.66 9.53 5.89
C MET A 273 -6.52 8.86 4.53
N GLY A 274 -6.82 7.56 4.50
CA GLY A 274 -6.84 6.74 3.31
C GLY A 274 -8.25 6.28 2.93
N PHE A 275 -8.52 6.07 1.64
CA PHE A 275 -9.82 5.63 1.15
C PHE A 275 -9.69 4.63 -0.01
N LYS A 276 -10.25 3.43 0.15
CA LYS A 276 -10.21 2.41 -0.90
C LYS A 276 -11.37 2.54 -1.87
N LEU A 277 -11.08 2.38 -3.15
CA LEU A 277 -12.05 2.29 -4.24
C LEU A 277 -11.97 0.90 -4.87
N PHE A 278 -13.11 0.23 -5.00
CA PHE A 278 -13.17 -1.11 -5.58
C PHE A 278 -13.71 -1.04 -7.00
N TYR A 279 -13.05 -1.69 -7.98
CA TYR A 279 -13.54 -1.75 -9.36
C TYR A 279 -14.86 -2.51 -9.45
N ASP A 280 -14.98 -3.64 -8.76
CA ASP A 280 -16.10 -4.58 -8.93
C ASP A 280 -17.10 -4.54 -7.76
N GLU A 281 -16.63 -4.29 -6.53
CA GLU A 281 -17.45 -4.32 -5.32
C GLU A 281 -18.17 -3.00 -5.00
N ASP A 282 -17.68 -1.86 -5.51
CA ASP A 282 -18.33 -0.57 -5.29
C ASP A 282 -19.49 -0.34 -6.27
N VAL A 283 -20.68 -0.08 -5.73
CA VAL A 283 -21.85 0.27 -6.52
C VAL A 283 -21.79 1.75 -6.88
N ARG A 284 -21.67 2.08 -8.17
CA ARG A 284 -21.47 3.47 -8.65
C ARG A 284 -20.26 4.12 -7.96
N ARG A 285 -19.10 3.49 -8.11
CA ARG A 285 -17.82 3.93 -7.55
C ARG A 285 -17.59 5.43 -7.68
N MET A 286 -17.11 6.04 -6.60
CA MET A 286 -16.82 7.47 -6.54
C MET A 286 -15.70 7.85 -7.52
N SER A 287 -15.84 9.02 -8.15
CA SER A 287 -14.79 9.61 -8.98
C SER A 287 -13.71 10.31 -8.15
N ALA A 288 -12.55 10.59 -8.75
CA ALA A 288 -11.48 11.34 -8.09
C ALA A 288 -11.98 12.68 -7.52
N ALA A 289 -12.80 13.43 -8.27
CA ALA A 289 -13.39 14.68 -7.83
C ALA A 289 -14.31 14.51 -6.61
N GLN A 290 -15.04 13.39 -6.53
CA GLN A 290 -15.87 13.08 -5.36
C GLN A 290 -15.02 12.71 -4.15
N VAL A 291 -13.96 11.91 -4.34
CA VAL A 291 -13.04 11.51 -3.25
C VAL A 291 -12.30 12.73 -2.68
N LEU A 292 -11.83 13.65 -3.53
CA LEU A 292 -11.15 14.87 -3.09
C LEU A 292 -12.04 15.84 -2.28
N ARG A 293 -13.36 15.66 -2.32
CA ARG A 293 -14.31 16.44 -1.51
C ARG A 293 -14.64 15.82 -0.16
N ILE A 294 -14.17 14.60 0.11
CA ILE A 294 -14.42 13.92 1.40
C ILE A 294 -13.75 14.70 2.53
N ARG A 295 -14.44 14.78 3.68
CA ARG A 295 -13.95 15.41 4.92
C ARG A 295 -14.06 14.43 6.09
N PRO A 296 -13.01 14.28 6.94
CA PRO A 296 -11.65 14.83 6.80
C PRO A 296 -10.99 14.49 5.45
N ARG A 297 -10.03 15.30 5.00
CA ARG A 297 -9.44 15.18 3.65
C ARG A 297 -8.78 13.81 3.48
N VAL A 298 -8.98 13.19 2.33
CA VAL A 298 -8.31 11.95 1.93
C VAL A 298 -6.96 12.28 1.28
N ASP A 299 -5.89 11.72 1.82
CA ASP A 299 -4.51 11.93 1.37
C ASP A 299 -3.96 10.70 0.61
N PHE A 300 -4.53 9.52 0.84
CA PHE A 300 -4.17 8.27 0.17
C PHE A 300 -5.40 7.58 -0.43
N VAL A 301 -5.32 7.14 -1.68
CA VAL A 301 -6.41 6.43 -2.36
C VAL A 301 -5.86 5.16 -2.99
N SER A 302 -6.37 3.99 -2.63
CA SER A 302 -6.06 2.76 -3.38
C SER A 302 -7.22 2.27 -4.22
N PHE A 303 -6.87 1.64 -5.33
CA PHE A 303 -7.80 0.93 -6.19
C PHE A 303 -7.53 -0.57 -6.10
N GLN A 304 -8.59 -1.33 -5.83
CA GLN A 304 -8.61 -2.79 -5.85
C GLN A 304 -9.60 -3.31 -6.87
#